data_AF-U7PZG4-F1
#
_entry.id   AF-U7PZG4-F1
#
_cell.length_a   1.000
_cell.length_b   1.000
_cell.length_c   1.000
_cell.angle_alpha   90.00
_cell.angle_beta   90.00
_cell.angle_gamma   90.00
#
_symmetry.space_group_name_H-M   'P 1'
#
loop_
_entity.id
_entity.type
_entity.pdbx_description
1 polymer ?
#
loop_
_entity_poly.entity_id
_entity_poly.type
_entity_poly.pdbx_seq_one_letter_code
_entity_poly.pdbx_strand_id
1 'polypeptide(L)'
;MASPPPAGAVPPIFDDDTVAANVHPDDHDDPIVADIDEDSDSAIDVPFRESLTSLRSSILAYQQENGRTYHAMSAGNLQHHVLTLTIEGNHCLCPKNTGARRVLDLGTGTGIWAMEYADAHPDAEVIGVDLSPVQPEFVPPNCYFEIDDLEREWTWDRPFDFIFARMMAGSFTDNGAVVQKAYEHLEPGGYYEAQDMALPLGCDDGTLKKDSDLWIWMGLVIESMEKLGRPVVSAQQWKPLMEQCGFEDVTQTIYKWPINRWPRDKKYKDLGMWSLANMDSALEPSSLAPLTRALGWSREEVLVLVSKARKVLRDTSVHAYWPIYVVYGRKPLNAPAAQPTDATVSLPEASSPQPEPEALPTSLPAKTLASAPVPAPAPVAAPVVQSAAAPAAIEAPTADVVEAAQVAEAVAPAAALAQAPEAATATATATATATAAEPSGTPAKEDDEAAPAPQATSEST
;
A
#
# COMPACT_ATOMS: atom_id res chain seq x y z
N MET A 1 28.32 -7.99 -15.45
CA MET A 1 26.87 -8.02 -15.70
C MET A 1 26.50 -9.47 -15.90
N ALA A 2 25.73 -10.05 -14.97
CA ALA A 2 25.13 -11.37 -15.17
C ALA A 2 23.85 -11.19 -15.99
N SER A 3 23.54 -12.11 -16.90
CA SER A 3 22.25 -12.12 -17.59
C SER A 3 21.12 -12.32 -16.58
N PRO A 4 19.93 -11.72 -16.78
CA PRO A 4 18.77 -12.05 -15.96
C PRO A 4 18.46 -13.56 -16.07
N PRO A 5 17.93 -14.19 -15.01
CA PRO A 5 17.50 -15.58 -15.07
C PRO A 5 16.38 -15.74 -16.12
N PRO A 6 16.29 -16.88 -16.80
CA PRO A 6 15.24 -17.11 -17.78
C PRO A 6 13.85 -17.01 -17.14
N ALA A 7 12.91 -16.33 -17.81
CA ALA A 7 11.53 -16.21 -17.37
C ALA A 7 10.91 -17.60 -17.16
N GLY A 8 10.67 -17.96 -15.89
CA GLY A 8 10.27 -19.31 -15.46
C GLY A 8 11.07 -19.88 -14.29
N ALA A 9 12.20 -19.26 -13.89
CA ALA A 9 12.85 -19.60 -12.63
C ALA A 9 12.03 -19.09 -11.43
N VAL A 10 11.61 -19.98 -10.54
CA VAL A 10 10.92 -19.63 -9.29
C VAL A 10 11.92 -18.93 -8.35
N PRO A 11 11.64 -17.70 -7.86
CA PRO A 11 12.52 -17.04 -6.90
C PRO A 11 12.53 -17.79 -5.55
N PRO A 12 13.67 -17.89 -4.86
CA PRO A 12 13.86 -18.74 -3.68
C PRO A 12 13.23 -18.20 -2.38
N ILE A 13 12.26 -17.28 -2.49
CA ILE A 13 11.70 -16.51 -1.35
C ILE A 13 10.64 -17.32 -0.57
N PHE A 14 10.23 -18.48 -1.09
CA PHE A 14 9.15 -19.32 -0.54
C PHE A 14 9.67 -20.60 0.12
N ASP A 15 10.55 -20.48 1.11
CA ASP A 15 10.89 -21.58 2.03
C ASP A 15 9.73 -21.77 3.05
N ASP A 16 9.17 -22.99 3.08
CA ASP A 16 7.79 -23.27 3.54
C ASP A 16 7.50 -23.06 5.06
N ASP A 17 8.51 -22.78 5.90
CA ASP A 17 8.38 -22.85 7.38
C ASP A 17 8.11 -21.52 8.11
N THR A 18 8.19 -20.35 7.45
CA THR A 18 8.15 -19.04 8.17
C THR A 18 6.85 -18.26 8.08
N VAL A 19 6.00 -18.50 7.07
CA VAL A 19 4.79 -17.68 6.82
C VAL A 19 3.54 -18.26 7.49
N ALA A 20 3.49 -19.56 7.77
CA ALA A 20 2.28 -20.27 8.21
C ALA A 20 2.03 -20.28 9.74
N ALA A 21 2.93 -19.72 10.56
CA ALA A 21 2.99 -20.03 12.00
C ALA A 21 2.11 -19.17 12.95
N ASN A 22 1.56 -18.03 12.49
CA ASN A 22 0.98 -17.00 13.36
C ASN A 22 -0.52 -16.72 13.12
N VAL A 23 -1.27 -17.71 12.64
CA VAL A 23 -2.73 -17.62 12.47
C VAL A 23 -3.42 -18.08 13.76
N HIS A 24 -4.26 -17.21 14.34
CA HIS A 24 -5.00 -17.46 15.58
C HIS A 24 -6.48 -17.59 15.23
N PRO A 25 -7.22 -18.57 15.77
CA PRO A 25 -8.56 -18.90 15.29
C PRO A 25 -9.60 -17.84 15.67
N ASP A 26 -9.94 -17.00 14.69
CA ASP A 26 -11.22 -16.29 14.57
C ASP A 26 -11.95 -16.83 13.32
N ASP A 27 -13.26 -16.52 13.16
CA ASP A 27 -14.20 -17.13 12.19
C ASP A 27 -13.88 -16.92 10.67
N HIS A 28 -12.65 -16.58 10.31
CA HIS A 28 -12.21 -16.29 8.94
C HIS A 28 -11.10 -17.23 8.43
N ASP A 29 -10.62 -18.15 9.27
CA ASP A 29 -9.67 -19.20 8.85
C ASP A 29 -10.31 -20.25 7.92
N ASP A 30 -11.62 -20.44 7.99
CA ASP A 30 -12.35 -21.44 7.20
C ASP A 30 -12.08 -21.30 5.69
N PRO A 31 -11.86 -22.40 4.95
CA PRO A 31 -11.69 -22.36 3.51
C PRO A 31 -12.93 -21.83 2.79
N ILE A 32 -12.74 -20.88 1.88
CA ILE A 32 -13.83 -20.42 1.01
C ILE A 32 -14.18 -21.56 0.04
N VAL A 33 -15.46 -21.92 -0.03
CA VAL A 33 -15.96 -22.99 -0.91
C VAL A 33 -16.01 -22.51 -2.36
N ALA A 34 -15.34 -23.22 -3.26
CA ALA A 34 -15.35 -22.95 -4.70
C ALA A 34 -16.70 -23.33 -5.36
N ASP A 35 -17.02 -22.67 -6.47
CA ASP A 35 -18.22 -22.94 -7.25
C ASP A 35 -17.99 -24.09 -8.24
N ILE A 36 -18.29 -25.32 -7.81
CA ILE A 36 -17.96 -26.57 -8.51
C ILE A 36 -19.10 -27.14 -9.39
N ASP A 37 -20.18 -26.39 -9.60
CA ASP A 37 -21.34 -26.85 -10.38
C ASP A 37 -21.03 -26.75 -11.90
N GLU A 38 -20.42 -27.81 -12.47
CA GLU A 38 -19.90 -27.90 -13.87
C GLU A 38 -20.91 -27.62 -15.02
N ASP A 39 -22.19 -27.41 -14.72
CA ASP A 39 -23.30 -27.42 -15.69
C ASP A 39 -23.99 -26.04 -15.93
N SER A 40 -23.53 -24.92 -15.34
CA SER A 40 -24.25 -23.63 -15.49
C SER A 40 -23.44 -22.32 -15.43
N ASP A 41 -22.28 -22.23 -16.08
CA ASP A 41 -22.06 -21.11 -17.00
C ASP A 41 -21.03 -21.50 -18.07
N SER A 42 -21.38 -21.33 -19.34
CA SER A 42 -20.38 -21.44 -20.42
C SER A 42 -19.38 -20.29 -20.27
N ALA A 43 -18.16 -20.47 -20.79
CA ALA A 43 -17.11 -19.45 -20.79
C ALA A 43 -17.48 -18.21 -21.65
N ILE A 44 -18.46 -17.44 -21.18
CA ILE A 44 -18.65 -16.04 -21.54
C ILE A 44 -17.46 -15.34 -20.91
N ASP A 45 -16.52 -14.95 -21.76
CA ASP A 45 -15.56 -13.88 -21.50
C ASP A 45 -16.38 -12.60 -21.26
N VAL A 46 -16.96 -12.48 -20.05
CA VAL A 46 -17.79 -11.34 -19.64
C VAL A 46 -16.91 -10.12 -19.82
N PRO A 47 -17.16 -9.29 -20.86
CA PRO A 47 -16.21 -8.26 -21.20
C PRO A 47 -16.04 -7.37 -19.98
N PHE A 48 -14.82 -6.94 -19.66
CA PHE A 48 -14.55 -6.12 -18.47
C PHE A 48 -15.52 -4.92 -18.32
N ARG A 49 -16.07 -4.42 -19.44
CA ARG A 49 -17.18 -3.46 -19.50
C ARG A 49 -18.49 -3.89 -18.82
N GLU A 50 -18.93 -5.14 -18.94
CA GLU A 50 -20.15 -5.63 -18.30
C GLU A 50 -19.97 -5.77 -16.79
N SER A 51 -18.81 -6.27 -16.35
CA SER A 51 -18.41 -6.20 -14.94
C SER A 51 -18.41 -4.73 -14.47
N LEU A 52 -17.67 -3.82 -15.13
CA LEU A 52 -17.72 -2.38 -14.82
C LEU A 52 -19.14 -1.78 -14.84
N THR A 53 -20.11 -2.38 -15.55
CA THR A 53 -21.50 -1.92 -15.59
C THR A 53 -22.26 -2.36 -14.34
N SER A 54 -22.07 -3.59 -13.86
CA SER A 54 -22.61 -4.00 -12.55
C SER A 54 -21.96 -3.19 -11.42
N LEU A 55 -20.63 -3.01 -11.45
CA LEU A 55 -19.89 -2.16 -10.51
C LEU A 55 -20.47 -0.72 -10.48
N ARG A 56 -20.69 -0.09 -11.64
CA ARG A 56 -21.32 1.23 -11.72
C ARG A 56 -22.70 1.28 -11.08
N SER A 57 -23.52 0.23 -11.23
CA SER A 57 -24.88 0.21 -10.68
C SER A 57 -24.92 0.17 -9.15
N SER A 58 -24.03 -0.59 -8.50
CA SER A 58 -23.91 -0.63 -7.05
C SER A 58 -23.22 0.61 -6.47
N ILE A 59 -22.24 1.19 -7.18
CA ILE A 59 -21.62 2.47 -6.80
C ILE A 59 -22.65 3.60 -6.84
N LEU A 60 -23.43 3.73 -7.91
CA LEU A 60 -24.46 4.77 -8.03
C LEU A 60 -25.56 4.66 -6.96
N ALA A 61 -25.80 3.47 -6.43
CA ALA A 61 -26.73 3.26 -5.31
C ALA A 61 -26.19 3.74 -3.96
N TYR A 62 -24.87 3.84 -3.80
CA TYR A 62 -24.21 4.36 -2.59
C TYR A 62 -23.80 5.84 -2.74
N GLN A 63 -23.48 6.30 -3.95
CA GLN A 63 -23.05 7.67 -4.26
C GLN A 63 -24.19 8.71 -4.38
N GLN A 64 -25.36 8.45 -3.78
CA GLN A 64 -26.39 9.46 -3.58
C GLN A 64 -26.76 9.56 -2.10
N GLU A 65 -25.92 10.27 -1.35
CA GLU A 65 -26.26 10.74 -0.01
C GLU A 65 -26.02 12.25 0.09
N ASN A 66 -26.94 12.96 0.74
CA ASN A 66 -26.93 14.43 0.90
C ASN A 66 -26.79 15.24 -0.40
N GLY A 67 -27.10 14.66 -1.57
CA GLY A 67 -27.09 15.33 -2.87
C GLY A 67 -25.70 15.54 -3.49
N ARG A 68 -24.65 14.94 -2.91
CA ARG A 68 -23.31 14.88 -3.52
C ARG A 68 -23.17 13.62 -4.38
N THR A 69 -22.35 13.68 -5.41
CA THR A 69 -22.00 12.51 -6.25
C THR A 69 -20.49 12.46 -6.39
N TYR A 70 -19.85 11.41 -5.88
CA TYR A 70 -18.39 11.30 -5.84
C TYR A 70 -17.83 10.82 -7.19
N HIS A 71 -16.96 11.61 -7.81
CA HIS A 71 -16.52 11.35 -9.19
C HIS A 71 -15.58 10.13 -9.35
N ALA A 72 -15.68 9.49 -10.52
CA ALA A 72 -14.78 8.54 -11.20
C ALA A 72 -13.82 7.66 -10.35
N MET A 73 -13.88 6.34 -10.54
CA MET A 73 -12.99 5.39 -9.85
C MET A 73 -11.54 5.43 -10.33
N SER A 74 -10.65 5.88 -9.46
CA SER A 74 -9.23 5.49 -9.44
C SER A 74 -9.06 4.12 -8.73
N ALA A 75 -7.85 3.54 -8.78
CA ALA A 75 -7.54 2.32 -8.04
C ALA A 75 -7.75 2.48 -6.52
N GLY A 76 -7.44 3.65 -5.95
CA GLY A 76 -7.68 3.94 -4.53
C GLY A 76 -9.17 3.89 -4.15
N ASN A 77 -10.05 4.40 -5.02
CA ASN A 77 -11.50 4.36 -4.79
C ASN A 77 -12.05 2.92 -4.83
N LEU A 78 -11.50 2.07 -5.71
CA LEU A 78 -11.80 0.63 -5.73
C LEU A 78 -11.35 -0.04 -4.44
N GLN A 79 -10.06 0.12 -4.07
CA GLN A 79 -9.47 -0.51 -2.89
C GLN A 79 -10.20 -0.11 -1.59
N HIS A 80 -10.52 1.18 -1.42
CA HIS A 80 -11.33 1.66 -0.31
C HIS A 80 -12.69 0.93 -0.27
N HIS A 81 -13.42 0.86 -1.39
CA HIS A 81 -14.72 0.20 -1.43
C HIS A 81 -14.66 -1.28 -1.03
N VAL A 82 -13.63 -2.01 -1.49
CA VAL A 82 -13.45 -3.43 -1.12
C VAL A 82 -13.18 -3.58 0.38
N LEU A 83 -12.38 -2.69 1.00
CA LEU A 83 -12.20 -2.65 2.47
C LEU A 83 -13.54 -2.41 3.18
N THR A 84 -14.27 -1.37 2.80
CA THR A 84 -15.53 -0.99 3.48
C THR A 84 -16.58 -2.09 3.40
N LEU A 85 -16.65 -2.87 2.30
CA LEU A 85 -17.46 -4.10 2.22
C LEU A 85 -16.96 -5.23 3.14
N THR A 86 -15.65 -5.30 3.38
CA THR A 86 -15.02 -6.36 4.21
C THR A 86 -15.31 -6.16 5.69
N ILE A 87 -15.16 -4.92 6.18
CA ILE A 87 -15.42 -4.54 7.58
C ILE A 87 -16.87 -4.05 7.79
N GLU A 88 -17.78 -4.47 6.91
CA GLU A 88 -19.25 -4.32 7.01
C GLU A 88 -19.75 -2.88 7.22
N GLY A 89 -19.10 -1.91 6.56
CA GLY A 89 -19.47 -0.49 6.59
C GLY A 89 -18.88 0.30 7.76
N ASN A 90 -18.06 -0.32 8.63
CA ASN A 90 -17.28 0.41 9.62
C ASN A 90 -16.11 1.16 8.94
N HIS A 91 -15.62 2.22 9.56
CA HIS A 91 -14.40 2.89 9.10
C HIS A 91 -13.15 2.15 9.58
N CYS A 92 -13.20 1.60 10.80
CA CYS A 92 -12.15 0.85 11.47
C CYS A 92 -12.75 -0.21 12.42
N LEU A 93 -11.96 -1.19 12.87
CA LEU A 93 -12.43 -2.25 13.78
C LEU A 93 -12.16 -1.98 15.26
N CYS A 94 -11.19 -1.12 15.57
CA CYS A 94 -10.93 -0.71 16.95
C CYS A 94 -12.08 0.14 17.53
N PRO A 95 -12.18 0.28 18.86
CA PRO A 95 -13.23 1.06 19.52
C PRO A 95 -13.33 2.54 19.10
N LYS A 96 -12.34 3.08 18.38
CA LYS A 96 -12.36 4.43 17.79
C LYS A 96 -13.17 4.53 16.49
N ASN A 97 -13.92 3.49 16.10
CA ASN A 97 -14.95 3.61 15.05
C ASN A 97 -16.08 4.59 15.44
N THR A 98 -16.15 4.98 16.73
CA THR A 98 -16.89 6.16 17.18
C THR A 98 -16.11 6.91 18.27
N GLY A 99 -16.37 8.21 18.43
CA GLY A 99 -15.92 8.97 19.61
C GLY A 99 -14.42 9.28 19.69
N ALA A 100 -13.68 9.13 18.59
CA ALA A 100 -12.37 9.78 18.48
C ALA A 100 -12.54 11.31 18.40
N ARG A 101 -11.50 12.06 18.78
CA ARG A 101 -11.49 13.54 18.73
C ARG A 101 -10.36 14.12 17.92
N ARG A 102 -9.24 13.42 17.78
CA ARG A 102 -8.09 13.86 17.00
C ARG A 102 -7.43 12.65 16.33
N VAL A 103 -7.66 12.55 15.03
CA VAL A 103 -7.38 11.38 14.18
C VAL A 103 -6.26 11.70 13.20
N LEU A 104 -5.33 10.77 13.03
CA LEU A 104 -4.29 10.81 11.99
C LEU A 104 -4.49 9.66 11.00
N ASP A 105 -4.62 9.97 9.71
CA ASP A 105 -4.66 8.99 8.61
C ASP A 105 -3.30 8.97 7.88
N LEU A 106 -2.52 7.91 8.12
CA LEU A 106 -1.17 7.71 7.60
C LEU A 106 -1.22 7.13 6.18
N GLY A 107 -0.74 7.89 5.20
CA GLY A 107 -0.79 7.49 3.78
C GLY A 107 -2.19 7.64 3.20
N THR A 108 -2.85 8.76 3.48
CA THR A 108 -4.27 8.99 3.20
C THR A 108 -4.63 8.88 1.70
N GLY A 109 -3.66 8.93 0.79
CA GLY A 109 -3.87 8.80 -0.65
C GLY A 109 -4.80 9.89 -1.17
N THR A 110 -5.95 9.52 -1.74
CA THR A 110 -6.98 10.46 -2.20
C THR A 110 -7.73 11.18 -1.08
N GLY A 111 -7.51 10.82 0.18
CA GLY A 111 -8.22 11.36 1.33
C GLY A 111 -9.58 10.72 1.60
N ILE A 112 -9.99 9.72 0.82
CA ILE A 112 -11.37 9.17 0.86
C ILE A 112 -11.77 8.65 2.25
N TRP A 113 -10.88 7.92 2.94
CA TRP A 113 -11.16 7.45 4.30
C TRP A 113 -11.25 8.60 5.31
N ALA A 114 -10.29 9.53 5.28
CA ALA A 114 -10.27 10.68 6.16
C ALA A 114 -11.52 11.56 6.01
N MET A 115 -11.98 11.78 4.77
CA MET A 115 -13.20 12.56 4.50
C MET A 115 -14.46 11.85 4.98
N GLU A 116 -14.63 10.54 4.70
CA GLU A 116 -15.80 9.78 5.18
C GLU A 116 -15.83 9.70 6.71
N TYR A 117 -14.68 9.46 7.36
CA TYR A 117 -14.57 9.46 8.81
C TYR A 117 -14.92 10.84 9.38
N ALA A 118 -14.46 11.94 8.76
CA ALA A 118 -14.74 13.31 9.20
C ALA A 118 -16.20 13.71 9.03
N ASP A 119 -16.86 13.35 7.92
CA ASP A 119 -18.30 13.57 7.70
C ASP A 119 -19.14 12.76 8.73
N ALA A 120 -18.70 11.55 9.11
CA ALA A 120 -19.34 10.74 10.15
C ALA A 120 -19.09 11.24 11.59
N HIS A 121 -17.99 11.97 11.82
CA HIS A 121 -17.55 12.43 13.14
C HIS A 121 -17.30 13.95 13.15
N PRO A 122 -18.35 14.79 13.10
CA PRO A 122 -18.21 16.26 13.02
C PRO A 122 -17.53 16.91 14.24
N ASP A 123 -17.45 16.21 15.37
CA ASP A 123 -16.73 16.64 16.58
C ASP A 123 -15.23 16.26 16.59
N ALA A 124 -14.74 15.55 15.57
CA ALA A 124 -13.35 15.09 15.47
C ALA A 124 -12.52 15.95 14.50
N GLU A 125 -11.29 16.30 14.92
CA GLU A 125 -10.22 16.85 14.09
C GLU A 125 -9.56 15.68 13.32
N VAL A 126 -9.68 15.62 11.99
CA VAL A 126 -9.10 14.56 11.16
C VAL A 126 -7.99 15.13 10.28
N ILE A 127 -6.78 14.59 10.41
CA ILE A 127 -5.60 14.99 9.63
C ILE A 127 -5.18 13.79 8.78
N GLY A 128 -5.17 13.94 7.45
CA GLY A 128 -4.58 12.96 6.54
C GLY A 128 -3.21 13.41 6.05
N VAL A 129 -2.26 12.49 5.99
CA VAL A 129 -0.89 12.78 5.55
C VAL A 129 -0.50 11.89 4.38
N ASP A 130 0.04 12.47 3.31
CA ASP A 130 0.60 11.75 2.17
C ASP A 130 1.84 12.48 1.61
N LEU A 131 2.68 11.77 0.88
CA LEU A 131 3.77 12.38 0.09
C LEU A 131 3.26 13.16 -1.14
N SER A 132 2.02 12.88 -1.56
CA SER A 132 1.47 13.30 -2.86
C SER A 132 0.25 14.23 -2.68
N PRO A 133 0.22 15.42 -3.31
CA PRO A 133 -0.95 16.31 -3.30
C PRO A 133 -2.03 15.83 -4.28
N VAL A 134 -2.74 14.74 -3.94
CA VAL A 134 -3.79 14.12 -4.77
C VAL A 134 -5.18 14.18 -4.14
N GLN A 135 -5.31 14.90 -3.03
CA GLN A 135 -6.55 15.11 -2.28
C GLN A 135 -7.39 16.24 -2.90
N PRO A 136 -8.73 16.23 -2.77
CA PRO A 136 -9.59 17.25 -3.36
C PRO A 136 -9.50 18.60 -2.61
N GLU A 137 -9.80 19.70 -3.32
CA GLU A 137 -9.88 21.04 -2.73
C GLU A 137 -11.08 21.22 -1.76
N PHE A 138 -12.16 20.45 -1.97
CA PHE A 138 -13.38 20.52 -1.17
C PHE A 138 -13.46 19.32 -0.24
N VAL A 139 -13.26 19.58 1.06
CA VAL A 139 -13.20 18.59 2.14
C VAL A 139 -14.20 18.94 3.26
N PRO A 140 -14.54 18.02 4.17
CA PRO A 140 -15.29 18.34 5.39
C PRO A 140 -14.56 19.42 6.22
N PRO A 141 -15.27 20.32 6.91
CA PRO A 141 -14.68 21.48 7.60
C PRO A 141 -13.79 21.12 8.80
N ASN A 142 -13.78 19.84 9.19
CA ASN A 142 -12.99 19.24 10.25
C ASN A 142 -11.91 18.27 9.72
N CYS A 143 -11.74 18.18 8.40
CA CYS A 143 -10.74 17.36 7.72
C CYS A 143 -9.64 18.26 7.12
N TYR A 144 -8.38 17.89 7.32
CA TYR A 144 -7.21 18.62 6.85
C TYR A 144 -6.21 17.66 6.18
N PHE A 145 -5.45 18.15 5.20
CA PHE A 145 -4.43 17.37 4.52
C PHE A 145 -3.06 18.04 4.60
N GLU A 146 -2.06 17.27 4.98
CA GLU A 146 -0.66 17.69 5.09
C GLU A 146 0.20 16.90 4.10
N ILE A 147 1.10 17.58 3.38
CA ILE A 147 2.05 16.95 2.46
C ILE A 147 3.36 16.76 3.22
N ASP A 148 3.60 15.57 3.76
CA ASP A 148 4.84 15.27 4.50
C ASP A 148 5.29 13.81 4.37
N ASP A 149 6.56 13.60 4.70
CA ASP A 149 7.26 12.33 4.68
C ASP A 149 7.22 11.70 6.07
N LEU A 150 6.28 10.76 6.27
CA LEU A 150 6.04 10.05 7.53
C LEU A 150 7.27 9.29 8.07
N GLU A 151 8.33 9.07 7.27
CA GLU A 151 9.60 8.52 7.73
C GLU A 151 10.44 9.54 8.52
N ARG A 152 10.12 10.84 8.46
CA ARG A 152 10.76 11.94 9.21
C ARG A 152 10.20 12.14 10.62
N GLU A 153 10.82 13.03 11.38
CA GLU A 153 10.33 13.46 12.70
C GLU A 153 8.94 14.06 12.59
N TRP A 154 8.01 13.57 13.41
CA TRP A 154 6.63 14.06 13.47
C TRP A 154 6.58 15.29 14.40
N THR A 155 5.93 16.37 13.97
CA THR A 155 6.04 17.69 14.62
C THR A 155 4.72 18.20 15.22
N TRP A 156 3.70 17.34 15.38
CA TRP A 156 2.42 17.74 15.98
C TRP A 156 2.58 18.01 17.49
N ASP A 157 2.01 19.14 17.93
CA ASP A 157 2.15 19.68 19.29
C ASP A 157 1.30 18.96 20.36
N ARG A 158 0.31 18.21 19.91
CA ARG A 158 -0.67 17.49 20.73
C ARG A 158 -0.70 16.02 20.32
N PRO A 159 -1.01 15.09 21.26
CA PRO A 159 -1.24 13.71 20.91
C PRO A 159 -2.50 13.53 20.05
N PHE A 160 -2.58 12.38 19.39
CA PHE A 160 -3.78 11.86 18.75
C PHE A 160 -4.48 10.87 19.69
N ASP A 161 -5.78 10.66 19.51
CA ASP A 161 -6.50 9.58 20.21
C ASP A 161 -6.82 8.39 19.30
N PHE A 162 -6.68 8.57 17.99
CA PHE A 162 -6.71 7.51 16.99
C PHE A 162 -5.66 7.78 15.91
N ILE A 163 -4.83 6.79 15.58
CA ILE A 163 -3.98 6.80 14.40
C ILE A 163 -4.39 5.61 13.54
N PHE A 164 -4.54 5.84 12.24
CA PHE A 164 -5.00 4.88 11.26
C PHE A 164 -3.98 4.78 10.12
N ALA A 165 -3.83 3.58 9.56
CA ALA A 165 -3.03 3.32 8.37
C ALA A 165 -3.72 2.27 7.50
N ARG A 166 -3.82 2.50 6.19
CA ARG A 166 -4.44 1.54 5.26
C ARG A 166 -3.57 1.32 4.02
N MET A 167 -3.29 0.06 3.72
CA MET A 167 -2.60 -0.42 2.52
C MET A 167 -1.18 0.16 2.35
N MET A 168 -0.43 0.15 3.46
CA MET A 168 0.91 0.73 3.56
C MET A 168 2.04 -0.24 3.18
N ALA A 169 1.74 -1.44 2.68
CA ALA A 169 2.75 -2.38 2.17
C ALA A 169 3.71 -1.71 1.15
N GLY A 170 5.01 -1.80 1.40
CA GLY A 170 6.04 -1.15 0.59
C GLY A 170 6.11 0.38 0.71
N SER A 171 5.33 1.01 1.60
CA SER A 171 5.35 2.47 1.79
C SER A 171 6.47 2.95 2.69
N PHE A 172 6.95 2.14 3.65
CA PHE A 172 8.01 2.51 4.59
C PHE A 172 9.27 1.66 4.41
N THR A 173 10.42 2.21 4.79
CA THR A 173 11.69 1.47 4.89
C THR A 173 11.83 0.73 6.21
N ASP A 174 11.26 1.28 7.29
CA ASP A 174 11.17 0.66 8.61
C ASP A 174 9.74 0.80 9.18
N ASN A 175 8.97 -0.29 9.12
CA ASN A 175 7.61 -0.35 9.69
C ASN A 175 7.63 -0.24 11.22
N GLY A 176 8.68 -0.73 11.90
CA GLY A 176 8.81 -0.68 13.35
C GLY A 176 9.01 0.75 13.85
N ALA A 177 9.81 1.55 13.14
CA ALA A 177 9.98 2.97 13.43
C ALA A 177 8.65 3.74 13.31
N VAL A 178 7.78 3.42 12.33
CA VAL A 178 6.45 4.03 12.20
C VAL A 178 5.51 3.60 13.32
N VAL A 179 5.49 2.31 13.71
CA VAL A 179 4.73 1.82 14.87
C VAL A 179 5.17 2.53 16.15
N GLN A 180 6.48 2.77 16.32
CA GLN A 180 6.99 3.51 17.48
C GLN A 180 6.58 4.98 17.48
N LYS A 181 6.63 5.69 16.34
CA LYS A 181 6.10 7.06 16.26
C LYS A 181 4.61 7.12 16.58
N ALA A 182 3.82 6.17 16.06
CA ALA A 182 2.41 6.06 16.37
C ALA A 182 2.18 5.86 17.88
N TYR A 183 2.95 4.98 18.52
CA TYR A 183 2.92 4.81 19.98
C TYR A 183 3.27 6.09 20.73
N GLU A 184 4.33 6.79 20.33
CA GLU A 184 4.80 8.01 20.99
C GLU A 184 3.75 9.14 20.90
N HIS A 185 3.11 9.32 19.74
CA HIS A 185 2.15 10.40 19.47
C HIS A 185 0.70 10.10 19.88
N LEU A 186 0.38 8.90 20.34
CA LEU A 186 -0.93 8.61 20.93
C LEU A 186 -1.06 9.10 22.39
N GLU A 187 -2.27 9.51 22.79
CA GLU A 187 -2.60 9.68 24.21
C GLU A 187 -2.69 8.31 24.93
N PRO A 188 -2.47 8.22 26.26
CA PRO A 188 -2.76 7.01 27.03
C PRO A 188 -4.22 6.56 26.82
N GLY A 189 -4.43 5.35 26.31
CA GLY A 189 -5.75 4.85 25.91
C GLY A 189 -6.16 5.11 24.46
N GLY A 190 -5.37 5.86 23.69
CA GLY A 190 -5.53 5.99 22.24
C GLY A 190 -5.20 4.69 21.49
N TYR A 191 -5.66 4.59 20.24
CA TYR A 191 -5.51 3.38 19.41
C TYR A 191 -4.69 3.63 18.15
N TYR A 192 -3.87 2.64 17.76
CA TYR A 192 -3.32 2.54 16.40
C TYR A 192 -4.00 1.36 15.69
N GLU A 193 -4.48 1.56 14.46
CA GLU A 193 -5.01 0.49 13.60
C GLU A 193 -4.33 0.51 12.22
N ALA A 194 -3.83 -0.66 11.80
CA ALA A 194 -3.25 -0.91 10.50
C ALA A 194 -4.08 -1.94 9.74
N GLN A 195 -4.55 -1.58 8.54
CA GLN A 195 -5.29 -2.44 7.61
C GLN A 195 -4.45 -2.67 6.35
N ASP A 196 -3.98 -3.88 6.08
CA ASP A 196 -2.97 -4.10 5.02
C ASP A 196 -3.17 -5.42 4.26
N MET A 197 -2.74 -5.45 3.00
CA MET A 197 -2.79 -6.65 2.15
C MET A 197 -1.51 -7.46 2.33
N ALA A 198 -1.64 -8.72 2.73
CA ALA A 198 -0.50 -9.62 2.85
C ALA A 198 -0.09 -10.22 1.51
N LEU A 199 1.22 -10.42 1.37
CA LEU A 199 1.83 -11.32 0.40
C LEU A 199 2.58 -12.42 1.16
N PRO A 200 2.65 -13.66 0.65
CA PRO A 200 2.04 -14.15 -0.59
C PRO A 200 0.52 -14.34 -0.53
N LEU A 201 -0.07 -14.58 -1.72
CA LEU A 201 -1.41 -15.11 -1.91
C LEU A 201 -1.61 -16.42 -1.14
N GLY A 202 -2.77 -16.55 -0.48
CA GLY A 202 -3.27 -17.81 0.06
C GLY A 202 -4.01 -18.64 -1.00
N CYS A 203 -4.03 -19.96 -0.82
CA CYS A 203 -4.73 -20.91 -1.70
C CYS A 203 -4.95 -22.23 -0.93
N ASP A 204 -6.19 -22.49 -0.49
CA ASP A 204 -6.47 -23.57 0.48
C ASP A 204 -6.52 -24.98 -0.14
N ASP A 205 -6.60 -25.08 -1.48
CA ASP A 205 -6.66 -26.34 -2.23
C ASP A 205 -5.47 -26.56 -3.18
N GLY A 206 -4.50 -25.64 -3.18
CA GLY A 206 -3.31 -25.68 -4.03
C GLY A 206 -3.58 -25.56 -5.53
N THR A 207 -4.72 -25.02 -5.98
CA THR A 207 -4.97 -24.68 -7.40
C THR A 207 -3.95 -23.67 -7.95
N LEU A 208 -3.58 -22.66 -7.16
CA LEU A 208 -2.46 -21.76 -7.48
C LEU A 208 -1.12 -22.50 -7.38
N LYS A 209 -0.46 -22.72 -8.51
CA LYS A 209 0.82 -23.45 -8.58
C LYS A 209 2.01 -22.51 -8.39
N LYS A 210 3.08 -22.99 -7.72
CA LYS A 210 4.33 -22.24 -7.48
C LYS A 210 5.10 -21.89 -8.78
N ASP A 211 4.76 -22.51 -9.92
CA ASP A 211 5.29 -22.23 -11.26
C ASP A 211 4.33 -21.41 -12.15
N SER A 212 3.18 -20.98 -11.64
CA SER A 212 2.24 -20.12 -12.37
C SER A 212 2.79 -18.70 -12.55
N ASP A 213 2.44 -18.05 -13.67
CA ASP A 213 2.93 -16.68 -13.96
C ASP A 213 2.51 -15.65 -12.89
N LEU A 214 1.40 -15.86 -12.17
CA LEU A 214 0.99 -15.01 -11.05
C LEU A 214 1.86 -15.22 -9.81
N TRP A 215 2.21 -16.47 -9.48
CA TRP A 215 3.12 -16.76 -8.37
C TRP A 215 4.55 -16.25 -8.65
N ILE A 216 5.03 -16.45 -9.88
CA ILE A 216 6.33 -15.93 -10.34
C ILE A 216 6.33 -14.39 -10.30
N TRP A 217 5.27 -13.73 -10.80
CA TRP A 217 5.12 -12.29 -10.73
C TRP A 217 5.20 -11.76 -9.29
N MET A 218 4.44 -12.37 -8.38
CA MET A 218 4.39 -11.98 -6.97
C MET A 218 5.77 -12.11 -6.31
N GLY A 219 6.47 -13.23 -6.52
CA GLY A 219 7.81 -13.44 -6.01
C GLY A 219 8.83 -12.41 -6.54
N LEU A 220 8.74 -12.05 -7.82
CA LEU A 220 9.60 -11.01 -8.42
C LEU A 220 9.29 -9.61 -7.88
N VAL A 221 8.03 -9.29 -7.58
CA VAL A 221 7.65 -8.02 -6.93
C VAL A 221 8.20 -7.97 -5.49
N ILE A 222 8.04 -9.04 -4.71
CA ILE A 222 8.61 -9.14 -3.35
C ILE A 222 10.14 -8.94 -3.40
N GLU A 223 10.85 -9.70 -4.24
CA GLU A 223 12.32 -9.59 -4.40
C GLU A 223 12.75 -8.16 -4.79
N SER A 224 11.99 -7.53 -5.69
CA SER A 224 12.28 -6.17 -6.16
C SER A 224 12.11 -5.14 -5.04
N MET A 225 11.04 -5.26 -4.25
CA MET A 225 10.68 -4.33 -3.19
C MET A 225 11.60 -4.46 -1.97
N GLU A 226 12.02 -5.69 -1.63
CA GLU A 226 13.09 -5.93 -0.64
C GLU A 226 14.42 -5.28 -1.08
N LYS A 227 14.82 -5.44 -2.36
CA LYS A 227 16.04 -4.80 -2.90
C LYS A 227 15.99 -3.28 -2.96
N LEU A 228 14.78 -2.70 -3.03
CA LEU A 228 14.56 -1.25 -2.91
C LEU A 228 14.50 -0.76 -1.46
N GLY A 229 14.63 -1.66 -0.47
CA GLY A 229 14.56 -1.33 0.95
C GLY A 229 13.16 -0.97 1.43
N ARG A 230 12.11 -1.39 0.71
CA ARG A 230 10.70 -1.09 1.03
C ARG A 230 9.86 -2.37 0.99
N PRO A 231 9.93 -3.23 2.02
CA PRO A 231 9.33 -4.56 1.99
C PRO A 231 7.79 -4.50 1.89
N VAL A 232 7.23 -5.36 1.05
CA VAL A 232 5.77 -5.54 0.86
C VAL A 232 5.18 -6.67 1.71
N VAL A 233 6.01 -7.42 2.44
CA VAL A 233 5.59 -8.45 3.41
C VAL A 233 5.48 -7.80 4.81
N SER A 234 4.67 -6.73 4.89
CA SER A 234 4.46 -5.90 6.09
C SER A 234 3.25 -6.34 6.92
N ALA A 235 2.18 -6.77 6.26
CA ALA A 235 0.88 -7.03 6.88
C ALA A 235 0.95 -7.99 8.08
N GLN A 236 1.75 -9.06 7.97
CA GLN A 236 1.95 -10.06 9.01
C GLN A 236 2.80 -9.56 10.20
N GLN A 237 3.47 -8.41 10.06
CA GLN A 237 4.35 -7.84 11.07
C GLN A 237 3.64 -6.86 12.02
N TRP A 238 2.46 -6.33 11.66
CA TRP A 238 1.81 -5.28 12.45
C TRP A 238 1.54 -5.70 13.90
N LYS A 239 1.02 -6.91 14.13
CA LYS A 239 0.77 -7.44 15.48
C LYS A 239 2.05 -7.56 16.33
N PRO A 240 3.10 -8.31 15.91
CA PRO A 240 4.31 -8.42 16.72
C PRO A 240 5.05 -7.09 16.88
N LEU A 241 4.98 -6.15 15.92
CA LEU A 241 5.55 -4.81 16.08
C LEU A 241 4.78 -3.99 17.12
N MET A 242 3.44 -4.02 17.13
CA MET A 242 2.63 -3.36 18.16
C MET A 242 2.91 -3.94 19.55
N GLU A 243 2.97 -5.27 19.68
CA GLU A 243 3.28 -5.94 20.95
C GLU A 243 4.69 -5.58 21.45
N GLN A 244 5.70 -5.58 20.58
CA GLN A 244 7.09 -5.18 20.92
C GLN A 244 7.20 -3.71 21.32
N CYS A 245 6.41 -2.83 20.70
CA CYS A 245 6.35 -1.41 21.02
C CYS A 245 5.58 -1.12 22.34
N GLY A 246 4.90 -2.12 22.93
CA GLY A 246 4.21 -2.00 24.21
C GLY A 246 2.76 -1.51 24.10
N PHE A 247 2.08 -1.75 22.97
CA PHE A 247 0.63 -1.65 22.89
C PHE A 247 -0.03 -2.81 23.68
N GLU A 248 -1.17 -2.51 24.30
CA GLU A 248 -2.06 -3.45 24.98
C GLU A 248 -3.24 -3.86 24.07
N ASP A 249 -3.95 -4.93 24.44
CA ASP A 249 -5.18 -5.41 23.79
C ASP A 249 -5.04 -5.65 22.26
N VAL A 250 -3.84 -6.03 21.81
CA VAL A 250 -3.50 -6.15 20.38
C VAL A 250 -4.30 -7.26 19.71
N THR A 251 -5.25 -6.85 18.88
CA THR A 251 -6.17 -7.71 18.14
C THR A 251 -5.73 -7.79 16.68
N GLN A 252 -5.85 -8.96 16.07
CA GLN A 252 -5.57 -9.20 14.65
C GLN A 252 -6.69 -10.05 14.07
N THR A 253 -7.34 -9.53 13.03
CA THR A 253 -8.36 -10.23 12.26
C THR A 253 -7.85 -10.37 10.82
N ILE A 254 -7.92 -11.57 10.25
CA ILE A 254 -7.47 -11.83 8.87
C ILE A 254 -8.70 -12.13 8.02
N TYR A 255 -8.96 -11.33 6.99
CA TYR A 255 -9.99 -11.60 6.00
C TYR A 255 -9.38 -12.22 4.74
N LYS A 256 -10.19 -12.96 3.97
CA LYS A 256 -9.79 -13.53 2.67
C LYS A 256 -10.46 -12.74 1.54
N TRP A 257 -9.67 -12.13 0.66
CA TRP A 257 -10.15 -11.49 -0.58
C TRP A 257 -9.89 -12.39 -1.79
N PRO A 258 -10.90 -13.08 -2.35
CA PRO A 258 -10.74 -13.88 -3.55
C PRO A 258 -10.09 -13.09 -4.69
N ILE A 259 -9.18 -13.70 -5.46
CA ILE A 259 -8.55 -12.99 -6.60
C ILE A 259 -9.54 -12.70 -7.74
N ASN A 260 -10.63 -13.45 -7.82
CA ASN A 260 -11.70 -13.34 -8.81
C ASN A 260 -13.00 -13.98 -8.31
N ARG A 261 -13.95 -14.25 -9.22
CA ARG A 261 -15.33 -14.70 -8.93
C ARG A 261 -15.49 -16.22 -8.66
N TRP A 262 -14.40 -16.94 -8.42
CA TRP A 262 -14.40 -18.37 -8.09
C TRP A 262 -15.23 -18.84 -6.87
N PRO A 263 -15.47 -18.03 -5.81
CA PRO A 263 -16.23 -18.49 -4.65
C PRO A 263 -17.67 -18.83 -4.99
N ARG A 264 -18.23 -19.86 -4.35
CA ARG A 264 -19.66 -20.18 -4.45
C ARG A 264 -20.55 -19.17 -3.73
N ASP A 265 -20.11 -18.74 -2.55
CA ASP A 265 -20.86 -17.78 -1.74
C ASP A 265 -20.97 -16.40 -2.43
N LYS A 266 -22.14 -15.77 -2.34
CA LYS A 266 -22.41 -14.50 -3.03
C LYS A 266 -21.58 -13.33 -2.46
N LYS A 267 -21.38 -13.24 -1.14
CA LYS A 267 -20.59 -12.15 -0.53
C LYS A 267 -19.15 -12.24 -1.02
N TYR A 268 -18.57 -13.44 -0.99
CA TYR A 268 -17.21 -13.68 -1.51
C TYR A 268 -17.11 -13.54 -3.04
N LYS A 269 -18.12 -13.96 -3.82
CA LYS A 269 -18.13 -13.79 -5.28
C LYS A 269 -18.19 -12.31 -5.71
N ASP A 270 -18.96 -11.50 -4.99
CA ASP A 270 -19.01 -10.05 -5.20
C ASP A 270 -17.68 -9.39 -4.75
N LEU A 271 -17.15 -9.76 -3.59
CA LEU A 271 -15.84 -9.29 -3.10
C LEU A 271 -14.70 -9.63 -4.07
N GLY A 272 -14.71 -10.83 -4.63
CA GLY A 272 -13.76 -11.30 -5.65
C GLY A 272 -13.86 -10.56 -6.98
N MET A 273 -15.06 -10.11 -7.37
CA MET A 273 -15.25 -9.25 -8.54
C MET A 273 -14.58 -7.88 -8.35
N TRP A 274 -14.72 -7.28 -7.16
CA TRP A 274 -14.08 -6.01 -6.82
C TRP A 274 -12.56 -6.13 -6.66
N SER A 275 -12.10 -7.18 -5.97
CA SER A 275 -10.69 -7.55 -5.80
C SER A 275 -10.00 -7.71 -7.15
N LEU A 276 -10.62 -8.43 -8.10
CA LEU A 276 -10.14 -8.57 -9.48
C LEU A 276 -10.02 -7.20 -10.17
N ALA A 277 -11.06 -6.36 -10.11
CA ALA A 277 -11.04 -5.04 -10.76
C ALA A 277 -9.93 -4.13 -10.19
N ASN A 278 -9.72 -4.16 -8.88
CA ASN A 278 -8.63 -3.44 -8.21
C ASN A 278 -7.26 -3.95 -8.67
N MET A 279 -7.02 -5.26 -8.55
CA MET A 279 -5.71 -5.87 -8.84
C MET A 279 -5.34 -5.84 -10.33
N ASP A 280 -6.31 -6.00 -11.24
CA ASP A 280 -6.05 -5.92 -12.68
C ASP A 280 -5.53 -4.53 -13.10
N SER A 281 -6.02 -3.47 -12.42
CA SER A 281 -5.55 -2.09 -12.58
C SER A 281 -4.18 -1.83 -11.92
N ALA A 282 -3.93 -2.45 -10.76
CA ALA A 282 -2.68 -2.29 -10.01
C ALA A 282 -1.50 -3.10 -10.57
N LEU A 283 -1.76 -4.17 -11.35
CA LEU A 283 -0.75 -5.14 -11.78
C LEU A 283 0.38 -4.52 -12.62
N GLU A 284 0.07 -3.60 -13.55
CA GLU A 284 1.11 -2.95 -14.37
C GLU A 284 1.89 -1.87 -13.58
N PRO A 285 1.24 -0.90 -12.91
CA PRO A 285 1.94 0.10 -12.10
C PRO A 285 2.85 -0.48 -11.02
N SER A 286 2.37 -1.50 -10.28
CA SER A 286 3.15 -2.17 -9.23
C SER A 286 4.35 -2.96 -9.75
N SER A 287 4.38 -3.32 -11.04
CA SER A 287 5.47 -4.09 -11.63
C SER A 287 6.56 -3.22 -12.26
N LEU A 288 6.17 -2.13 -12.92
CA LEU A 288 7.07 -1.36 -13.78
C LEU A 288 8.26 -0.77 -13.01
N ALA A 289 8.02 -0.03 -11.92
CA ALA A 289 9.12 0.59 -11.18
C ALA A 289 9.99 -0.46 -10.44
N PRO A 290 9.44 -1.46 -9.72
CA PRO A 290 10.27 -2.41 -8.99
C PRO A 290 11.12 -3.30 -9.90
N LEU A 291 10.54 -3.98 -10.89
CA LEU A 291 11.27 -4.96 -11.71
C LEU A 291 12.32 -4.29 -12.61
N THR A 292 12.03 -3.12 -13.18
CA THR A 292 12.99 -2.41 -14.04
C THR A 292 14.16 -1.81 -13.24
N ARG A 293 13.90 -1.27 -12.04
CA ARG A 293 14.94 -0.59 -11.22
C ARG A 293 15.76 -1.57 -10.38
N ALA A 294 15.13 -2.58 -9.78
CA ALA A 294 15.77 -3.48 -8.83
C ALA A 294 16.33 -4.77 -9.47
N LEU A 295 15.65 -5.29 -10.51
CA LEU A 295 16.02 -6.55 -11.18
C LEU A 295 16.58 -6.32 -12.60
N GLY A 296 16.55 -5.09 -13.11
CA GLY A 296 17.10 -4.74 -14.41
C GLY A 296 16.32 -5.29 -15.62
N TRP A 297 15.04 -5.64 -15.43
CA TRP A 297 14.16 -6.07 -16.52
C TRP A 297 13.90 -4.94 -17.51
N SER A 298 13.74 -5.27 -18.79
CA SER A 298 13.19 -4.32 -19.77
C SER A 298 11.69 -4.08 -19.52
N ARG A 299 11.18 -2.94 -20.00
CA ARG A 299 9.75 -2.62 -19.94
C ARG A 299 8.92 -3.69 -20.65
N GLU A 300 9.42 -4.18 -21.78
CA GLU A 300 8.78 -5.18 -22.61
C GLU A 300 8.64 -6.53 -21.89
N GLU A 301 9.68 -6.98 -21.17
CA GLU A 301 9.63 -8.20 -20.35
C GLU A 301 8.63 -8.06 -19.20
N VAL A 302 8.59 -6.90 -18.53
CA VAL A 302 7.60 -6.63 -17.47
C VAL A 302 6.17 -6.68 -18.02
N LEU A 303 5.90 -6.04 -19.17
CA LEU A 303 4.57 -6.06 -19.79
C LEU A 303 4.14 -7.48 -20.21
N VAL A 304 5.07 -8.32 -20.66
CA VAL A 304 4.81 -9.73 -20.94
C VAL A 304 4.46 -10.50 -19.66
N LEU A 305 5.22 -10.35 -18.58
CA LEU A 305 4.94 -10.98 -17.29
C LEU A 305 3.56 -10.57 -16.75
N VAL A 306 3.30 -9.26 -16.70
CA VAL A 306 2.01 -8.67 -16.31
C VAL A 306 0.86 -9.22 -17.15
N SER A 307 1.04 -9.33 -18.48
CA SER A 307 0.02 -9.90 -19.37
C SER A 307 -0.29 -11.37 -19.08
N LYS A 308 0.68 -12.16 -18.62
CA LYS A 308 0.46 -13.57 -18.25
C LYS A 308 -0.12 -13.72 -16.84
N ALA A 309 0.42 -13.02 -15.85
CA ALA A 309 -0.10 -12.99 -14.48
C ALA A 309 -1.58 -12.56 -14.46
N ARG A 310 -1.96 -11.58 -15.30
CA ARG A 310 -3.37 -11.17 -15.51
C ARG A 310 -4.29 -12.28 -16.00
N LYS A 311 -3.79 -13.25 -16.79
CA LYS A 311 -4.60 -14.40 -17.25
C LYS A 311 -4.93 -15.33 -16.08
N VAL A 312 -3.93 -15.65 -15.27
CA VAL A 312 -4.08 -16.48 -14.05
C VAL A 312 -4.97 -15.75 -13.03
N LEU A 313 -4.81 -14.43 -12.87
CA LEU A 313 -5.67 -13.61 -12.00
C LEU A 313 -7.16 -13.71 -12.37
N ARG A 314 -7.48 -13.82 -13.68
CA ARG A 314 -8.84 -13.94 -14.21
C ARG A 314 -9.36 -15.38 -14.31
N ASP A 315 -8.52 -16.39 -14.04
CA ASP A 315 -8.89 -17.79 -14.16
C ASP A 315 -9.68 -18.24 -12.91
N THR A 316 -10.97 -18.53 -13.07
CA THR A 316 -11.84 -18.94 -11.96
C THR A 316 -11.57 -20.37 -11.46
N SER A 317 -10.71 -21.13 -12.13
CA SER A 317 -10.20 -22.42 -11.60
C SER A 317 -9.03 -22.26 -10.62
N VAL A 318 -8.56 -21.02 -10.39
CA VAL A 318 -7.51 -20.68 -9.44
C VAL A 318 -8.14 -20.07 -8.19
N HIS A 319 -8.32 -20.90 -7.16
CA HIS A 319 -9.02 -20.59 -5.91
C HIS A 319 -8.12 -19.87 -4.89
N ALA A 320 -7.41 -18.84 -5.36
CA ALA A 320 -6.51 -18.03 -4.55
C ALA A 320 -7.20 -16.81 -3.94
N TYR A 321 -6.61 -16.28 -2.87
CA TYR A 321 -7.07 -15.07 -2.20
C TYR A 321 -5.90 -14.24 -1.64
N TRP A 322 -6.10 -12.93 -1.53
CA TRP A 322 -5.24 -12.06 -0.74
C TRP A 322 -5.68 -12.13 0.72
N PRO A 323 -4.80 -12.47 1.67
CA PRO A 323 -5.09 -12.30 3.09
C PRO A 323 -5.04 -10.80 3.42
N ILE A 324 -6.06 -10.26 4.08
CA ILE A 324 -6.13 -8.86 4.50
C ILE A 324 -6.08 -8.82 6.02
N TYR A 325 -4.99 -8.26 6.56
CA TYR A 325 -4.79 -8.13 8.00
C TYR A 325 -5.39 -6.81 8.47
N VAL A 326 -6.29 -6.88 9.43
CA VAL A 326 -6.70 -5.73 10.24
C VAL A 326 -6.15 -5.94 11.64
N VAL A 327 -5.22 -5.09 12.06
CA VAL A 327 -4.56 -5.17 13.36
C VAL A 327 -4.74 -3.85 14.09
N TYR A 328 -5.14 -3.89 15.36
CA TYR A 328 -5.15 -2.70 16.20
C TYR A 328 -4.62 -2.99 17.60
N GLY A 329 -4.05 -1.95 18.23
CA GLY A 329 -3.57 -1.98 19.61
C GLY A 329 -3.87 -0.67 20.34
N ARG A 330 -4.02 -0.75 21.67
CA ARG A 330 -4.29 0.40 22.54
C ARG A 330 -3.01 0.82 23.28
N LYS A 331 -2.71 2.12 23.35
CA LYS A 331 -1.63 2.61 24.23
C LYS A 331 -2.02 2.39 25.71
N PRO A 332 -1.11 1.92 26.60
CA PRO A 332 -1.44 1.71 28.01
C PRO A 332 -2.01 2.95 28.69
N LEU A 333 -3.05 2.80 29.52
CA LEU A 333 -3.69 3.92 30.24
C LEU A 333 -2.74 4.60 31.25
N ASN A 334 -1.72 3.88 31.69
CA ASN A 334 -0.68 4.32 32.62
C ASN A 334 0.64 4.70 31.92
N ALA A 335 0.68 4.70 30.58
CA ALA A 335 1.85 5.16 29.84
C ALA A 335 2.18 6.61 30.22
N PRO A 336 3.47 7.01 30.27
CA PRO A 336 3.83 8.41 30.38
C PRO A 336 3.12 9.24 29.31
N ALA A 337 2.61 10.40 29.70
CA ALA A 337 2.06 11.35 28.72
C ALA A 337 3.13 11.66 27.67
N ALA A 338 2.72 11.75 26.40
CA ALA A 338 3.60 12.15 25.31
C ALA A 338 4.29 13.48 25.68
N GLN A 339 5.62 13.51 25.66
CA GLN A 339 6.34 14.77 25.78
C GLN A 339 6.23 15.49 24.43
N PRO A 340 5.87 16.78 24.40
CA PRO A 340 5.95 17.56 23.17
C PRO A 340 7.38 17.50 22.64
N THR A 341 7.55 17.14 21.37
CA THR A 341 8.83 17.34 20.69
C THR A 341 9.09 18.86 20.66
N ASP A 342 10.29 19.29 21.07
CA ASP A 342 10.59 20.70 21.34
C ASP A 342 10.88 21.48 20.04
N ALA A 343 9.95 21.37 19.08
CA ALA A 343 9.99 21.96 17.75
C ALA A 343 9.21 23.28 17.74
N THR A 344 9.83 24.35 18.24
CA THR A 344 9.25 25.71 18.23
C THR A 344 9.24 26.32 16.82
N VAL A 345 8.33 25.85 15.97
CA VAL A 345 7.96 26.51 14.70
C VAL A 345 6.67 27.29 14.92
N SER A 346 6.80 28.61 15.06
CA SER A 346 5.65 29.51 15.18
C SER A 346 4.95 29.61 13.82
N LEU A 347 3.76 29.01 13.72
CA LEU A 347 2.84 29.25 12.61
C LEU A 347 2.51 30.75 12.53
N PRO A 348 2.50 31.37 11.34
CA PRO A 348 2.03 32.75 11.19
C PRO A 348 0.52 32.81 11.45
N GLU A 349 0.07 33.73 12.30
CA GLU A 349 -1.36 33.99 12.49
C GLU A 349 -2.04 34.30 11.15
N ALA A 350 -3.07 33.53 10.80
CA ALA A 350 -3.91 33.78 9.64
C ALA A 350 -4.82 35.00 9.86
N SER A 351 -4.22 36.18 9.91
CA SER A 351 -4.93 37.46 9.99
C SER A 351 -5.67 37.72 8.67
N SER A 352 -6.95 37.36 8.62
CA SER A 352 -7.83 37.64 7.49
C SER A 352 -8.07 39.16 7.35
N PRO A 353 -7.64 39.83 6.27
CA PRO A 353 -7.90 41.25 6.08
C PRO A 353 -9.27 41.42 5.42
N GLN A 354 -10.23 42.06 6.10
CA GLN A 354 -11.44 42.55 5.42
C GLN A 354 -11.09 43.72 4.48
N PRO A 355 -11.63 43.76 3.24
CA PRO A 355 -11.42 44.88 2.34
C PRO A 355 -12.55 45.92 2.45
N GLU A 356 -12.21 47.19 2.65
CA GLU A 356 -13.04 48.34 2.29
C GLU A 356 -12.21 49.39 1.50
N PRO A 357 -12.84 50.23 0.64
CA PRO A 357 -12.23 50.62 -0.64
C PRO A 357 -11.85 52.12 -0.79
N GLU A 358 -11.44 52.49 -2.01
CA GLU A 358 -11.10 53.85 -2.52
C GLU A 358 -9.67 54.37 -2.16
N ALA A 359 -8.90 55.05 -3.03
CA ALA A 359 -9.03 55.40 -4.44
C ALA A 359 -7.65 55.53 -5.15
N LEU A 360 -7.62 55.44 -6.49
CA LEU A 360 -6.43 55.59 -7.35
C LEU A 360 -6.06 57.05 -7.65
N PRO A 361 -4.76 57.35 -7.86
CA PRO A 361 -4.38 58.32 -8.89
C PRO A 361 -3.17 57.92 -9.77
N THR A 362 -3.44 57.73 -11.06
CA THR A 362 -2.67 58.21 -12.23
C THR A 362 -1.13 58.40 -12.17
N SER A 363 -0.38 57.63 -12.97
CA SER A 363 0.45 58.09 -14.12
C SER A 363 1.73 57.26 -14.40
N LEU A 364 2.02 57.12 -15.70
CA LEU A 364 3.12 56.37 -16.37
C LEU A 364 4.36 57.31 -16.61
N PRO A 365 5.51 56.92 -17.25
CA PRO A 365 5.72 55.79 -18.17
C PRO A 365 7.10 55.05 -18.26
N ALA A 366 7.02 53.85 -18.84
CA ALA A 366 7.91 53.17 -19.80
C ALA A 366 9.43 53.48 -19.90
N LYS A 367 10.22 52.40 -19.92
CA LYS A 367 11.40 52.27 -20.81
C LYS A 367 11.52 50.86 -21.40
N THR A 368 11.89 50.79 -22.67
CA THR A 368 11.83 49.62 -23.54
C THR A 368 13.14 48.82 -23.56
N LEU A 369 13.05 47.49 -23.64
CA LEU A 369 14.10 46.61 -24.16
C LEU A 369 13.44 45.41 -24.87
N ALA A 370 14.06 44.89 -25.93
CA ALA A 370 13.34 44.24 -27.02
C ALA A 370 13.79 42.80 -27.35
N SER A 371 12.82 42.04 -27.87
CA SER A 371 12.92 40.87 -28.76
C SER A 371 13.84 39.69 -28.41
N ALA A 372 13.20 38.55 -28.12
CA ALA A 372 13.54 37.26 -28.75
C ALA A 372 12.21 36.48 -29.01
N PRO A 373 12.06 35.74 -30.13
CA PRO A 373 10.77 35.16 -30.55
C PRO A 373 10.52 33.71 -30.12
N VAL A 374 9.24 33.33 -30.11
CA VAL A 374 8.68 31.98 -29.83
C VAL A 374 8.48 31.19 -31.14
N PRO A 375 8.64 29.85 -31.14
CA PRO A 375 7.54 28.96 -31.54
C PRO A 375 7.43 27.75 -30.57
N ALA A 376 6.26 27.51 -29.95
CA ALA A 376 5.11 26.76 -30.47
C ALA A 376 5.31 25.22 -30.56
N PRO A 377 4.39 24.39 -30.03
CA PRO A 377 4.66 22.99 -29.68
C PRO A 377 4.41 21.97 -30.82
N ALA A 378 4.95 20.77 -30.67
CA ALA A 378 4.69 19.63 -31.55
C ALA A 378 3.79 18.58 -30.86
N PRO A 379 2.67 18.16 -31.48
CA PRO A 379 1.87 17.03 -31.01
C PRO A 379 2.40 15.71 -31.61
N VAL A 380 2.34 14.62 -30.83
CA VAL A 380 2.61 13.26 -31.32
C VAL A 380 1.29 12.52 -31.47
N ALA A 381 1.06 11.94 -32.65
CA ALA A 381 -0.21 11.34 -33.04
C ALA A 381 -0.39 9.90 -32.53
N ALA A 382 -1.63 9.55 -32.18
CA ALA A 382 -2.06 8.17 -31.98
C ALA A 382 -2.53 7.56 -33.33
N PRO A 383 -2.31 6.24 -33.57
CA PRO A 383 -2.88 5.56 -34.72
C PRO A 383 -4.34 5.15 -34.49
N VAL A 384 -5.16 5.31 -35.52
CA VAL A 384 -6.58 4.94 -35.56
C VAL A 384 -6.73 3.45 -35.87
N VAL A 385 -7.69 2.77 -35.22
CA VAL A 385 -8.31 1.53 -35.72
C VAL A 385 -9.83 1.70 -35.73
N GLN A 386 -10.45 1.53 -36.90
CA GLN A 386 -11.91 1.62 -37.11
C GLN A 386 -12.52 0.23 -37.34
N SER A 387 -13.65 -0.05 -36.65
CA SER A 387 -14.77 -0.91 -37.08
C SER A 387 -15.84 -0.81 -35.98
N ALA A 388 -16.97 -0.12 -36.15
CA ALA A 388 -18.23 -0.62 -36.75
C ALA A 388 -18.75 -1.91 -36.06
N ALA A 389 -19.99 -2.01 -35.55
CA ALA A 389 -21.19 -1.15 -35.71
C ALA A 389 -22.13 -1.14 -34.48
N ALA A 390 -23.17 -0.28 -34.51
CA ALA A 390 -24.28 -0.13 -33.55
C ALA A 390 -25.64 -0.22 -34.34
N PRO A 391 -26.83 0.28 -33.91
CA PRO A 391 -27.34 0.75 -32.61
C PRO A 391 -28.82 0.34 -32.27
N ALA A 392 -29.30 0.66 -31.05
CA ALA A 392 -30.68 1.12 -30.71
C ALA A 392 -30.73 1.48 -29.20
N ALA A 393 -31.07 2.67 -28.66
CA ALA A 393 -31.94 3.82 -28.98
C ALA A 393 -33.22 3.86 -28.09
N ILE A 394 -33.17 4.66 -27.00
CA ILE A 394 -34.32 5.30 -26.31
C ILE A 394 -33.87 6.70 -25.84
N GLU A 395 -34.78 7.69 -25.89
CA GLU A 395 -34.55 9.15 -25.80
C GLU A 395 -34.65 9.70 -24.35
N ALA A 396 -33.75 10.59 -23.89
CA ALA A 396 -33.87 12.07 -23.76
C ALA A 396 -34.63 12.59 -22.49
N PRO A 397 -34.53 13.88 -22.05
CA PRO A 397 -33.79 15.03 -22.60
C PRO A 397 -32.85 15.79 -21.59
N THR A 398 -32.33 16.93 -22.03
CA THR A 398 -31.20 17.74 -21.53
C THR A 398 -31.52 18.82 -20.46
N ALA A 399 -30.50 19.20 -19.69
CA ALA A 399 -30.34 20.55 -19.10
C ALA A 399 -28.86 20.97 -19.12
N ASP A 400 -28.58 22.25 -19.41
CA ASP A 400 -27.23 22.84 -19.55
C ASP A 400 -26.48 23.02 -18.21
N VAL A 401 -25.14 22.83 -18.17
CA VAL A 401 -24.14 23.81 -17.68
C VAL A 401 -22.73 23.47 -18.23
N VAL A 402 -22.21 24.40 -19.02
CA VAL A 402 -20.82 24.89 -19.21
C VAL A 402 -19.63 24.18 -18.52
N GLU A 403 -18.74 23.62 -19.36
CA GLU A 403 -17.26 23.77 -19.39
C GLU A 403 -16.44 23.79 -18.07
N ALA A 404 -15.74 22.68 -17.79
CA ALA A 404 -14.52 22.64 -16.97
C ALA A 404 -13.49 21.68 -17.60
N ALA A 405 -12.20 21.98 -17.43
CA ALA A 405 -11.12 21.47 -18.29
C ALA A 405 -10.46 20.15 -17.81
N GLN A 406 -9.57 19.64 -18.67
CA GLN A 406 -8.88 18.35 -18.54
C GLN A 406 -7.90 18.31 -17.35
N VAL A 407 -7.96 17.25 -16.54
CA VAL A 407 -6.81 16.72 -15.79
C VAL A 407 -6.77 15.21 -16.00
N ALA A 408 -5.59 14.67 -16.36
CA ALA A 408 -5.39 13.26 -16.64
C ALA A 408 -4.89 12.50 -15.40
N GLU A 409 -5.17 11.21 -15.34
CA GLU A 409 -4.89 10.32 -14.20
C GLU A 409 -3.40 10.24 -13.82
N ALA A 410 -3.12 10.33 -12.52
CA ALA A 410 -1.89 9.85 -11.91
C ALA A 410 -2.17 9.39 -10.46
N VAL A 411 -2.66 8.16 -10.29
CA VAL A 411 -2.71 7.47 -8.98
C VAL A 411 -2.15 6.07 -9.14
N ALA A 412 -0.84 5.94 -8.91
CA ALA A 412 -0.20 4.67 -8.59
C ALA A 412 0.13 4.69 -7.09
N PRO A 413 -0.08 3.59 -6.34
CA PRO A 413 0.38 3.50 -4.96
C PRO A 413 1.91 3.67 -4.88
N ALA A 414 2.38 4.14 -3.73
CA ALA A 414 3.73 4.63 -3.47
C ALA A 414 4.89 3.76 -4.03
N ALA A 415 5.43 4.17 -5.18
CA ALA A 415 6.83 3.90 -5.54
C ALA A 415 7.66 5.14 -5.21
N ALA A 416 8.00 5.30 -3.92
CA ALA A 416 8.58 6.53 -3.35
C ALA A 416 9.79 7.08 -4.15
N LEU A 417 9.84 8.41 -4.25
CA LEU A 417 10.78 9.15 -5.10
C LEU A 417 12.15 9.33 -4.43
N ALA A 418 12.90 8.26 -4.20
CA ALA A 418 14.24 8.33 -3.63
C ALA A 418 15.30 8.71 -4.67
N GLN A 419 15.75 9.97 -4.67
CA GLN A 419 16.96 10.39 -5.36
C GLN A 419 18.19 10.01 -4.52
N ALA A 420 19.10 9.19 -5.05
CA ALA A 420 20.36 8.88 -4.38
C ALA A 420 21.34 10.06 -4.50
N PRO A 421 22.03 10.49 -3.42
CA PRO A 421 23.01 11.56 -3.49
C PRO A 421 24.33 11.09 -4.12
N GLU A 422 24.86 11.86 -5.08
CA GLU A 422 26.23 11.67 -5.59
C GLU A 422 27.26 12.00 -4.50
N ALA A 423 27.89 10.98 -3.93
CA ALA A 423 29.05 11.14 -3.06
C ALA A 423 30.35 11.12 -3.89
N ALA A 424 30.90 12.30 -4.17
CA ALA A 424 32.13 12.46 -4.94
C ALA A 424 33.35 11.85 -4.23
N THR A 425 34.21 11.17 -5.00
CA THR A 425 35.42 10.52 -4.51
C THR A 425 36.53 11.53 -4.20
N ALA A 426 37.09 11.51 -2.99
CA ALA A 426 38.27 12.30 -2.63
C ALA A 426 39.28 11.47 -1.82
N THR A 427 40.38 11.08 -2.47
CA THR A 427 41.48 10.31 -1.88
C THR A 427 42.39 11.22 -1.05
N ALA A 428 42.71 10.83 0.20
CA ALA A 428 43.77 11.46 0.98
C ALA A 428 44.65 10.41 1.69
N THR A 429 45.90 10.30 1.23
CA THR A 429 46.91 9.36 1.72
C THR A 429 47.63 9.91 2.95
N ALA A 430 47.82 9.09 3.99
CA ALA A 430 48.79 9.38 5.06
C ALA A 430 49.53 8.10 5.47
N THR A 431 50.84 8.08 5.26
CA THR A 431 51.73 6.92 5.49
C THR A 431 52.44 7.03 6.84
N ALA A 432 52.53 5.94 7.60
CA ALA A 432 53.49 5.80 8.70
C ALA A 432 54.04 4.36 8.76
N THR A 433 55.34 4.21 8.46
CA THR A 433 56.06 2.93 8.38
C THR A 433 57.06 2.75 9.53
N ALA A 434 57.07 1.56 10.15
CA ALA A 434 58.23 0.92 10.81
C ALA A 434 57.85 -0.56 11.12
N THR A 435 58.40 -1.60 10.48
CA THR A 435 59.70 -2.30 10.78
C THR A 435 59.85 -2.72 12.25
N ALA A 436 60.21 -3.94 12.68
CA ALA A 436 60.39 -5.29 12.09
C ALA A 436 60.43 -6.31 13.28
N ALA A 437 60.63 -7.64 13.22
CA ALA A 437 61.06 -8.59 12.17
C ALA A 437 60.47 -10.02 12.43
N GLU A 438 61.16 -11.09 12.02
CA GLU A 438 60.72 -12.51 12.06
C GLU A 438 61.63 -13.42 12.99
N PRO A 439 61.74 -14.78 12.86
CA PRO A 439 60.85 -15.75 13.53
C PRO A 439 61.57 -17.01 14.12
N SER A 440 60.82 -18.12 14.29
CA SER A 440 61.22 -19.56 14.25
C SER A 440 61.63 -20.31 15.54
N GLY A 441 61.18 -21.58 15.61
CA GLY A 441 61.50 -22.59 16.64
C GLY A 441 60.52 -23.80 16.61
N THR A 442 60.96 -24.95 16.08
CA THR A 442 60.13 -26.14 15.72
C THR A 442 60.18 -27.31 16.77
N PRO A 443 59.41 -28.42 16.61
CA PRO A 443 59.00 -29.33 17.73
C PRO A 443 59.59 -30.76 17.68
N ALA A 444 59.25 -31.66 18.64
CA ALA A 444 59.18 -33.14 18.49
C ALA A 444 58.78 -33.96 19.76
N LYS A 445 58.00 -35.05 19.57
CA LYS A 445 58.04 -36.41 20.22
C LYS A 445 57.70 -36.57 21.74
N GLU A 446 57.23 -37.70 22.28
CA GLU A 446 56.93 -39.09 21.81
C GLU A 446 55.98 -39.85 22.81
N ASP A 447 55.10 -40.73 22.30
CA ASP A 447 54.54 -42.06 22.74
C ASP A 447 54.42 -42.46 24.26
N ASP A 448 53.64 -43.47 24.74
CA ASP A 448 53.03 -44.70 24.17
C ASP A 448 51.92 -45.35 25.08
N GLU A 449 51.24 -46.41 24.58
CA GLU A 449 50.42 -47.48 25.27
C GLU A 449 49.13 -47.15 26.10
N ALA A 450 48.07 -47.98 26.24
CA ALA A 450 47.50 -49.13 25.49
C ALA A 450 46.08 -49.49 26.02
N ALA A 451 45.25 -50.26 25.27
CA ALA A 451 43.88 -50.73 25.61
C ALA A 451 43.86 -52.23 26.08
N PRO A 452 42.77 -53.06 26.18
CA PRO A 452 41.31 -52.87 25.91
C PRO A 452 40.23 -53.61 26.81
N ALA A 453 38.93 -53.23 26.67
CA ALA A 453 37.65 -54.03 26.62
C ALA A 453 37.27 -55.16 27.67
N PRO A 454 36.03 -55.75 27.67
CA PRO A 454 34.67 -55.17 27.86
C PRO A 454 33.68 -55.98 28.77
N GLN A 455 32.41 -55.53 28.85
CA GLN A 455 31.12 -56.21 29.23
C GLN A 455 30.50 -56.16 30.67
N ALA A 456 29.27 -55.58 30.72
CA ALA A 456 28.03 -55.93 31.49
C ALA A 456 28.06 -56.03 33.04
N THR A 457 27.01 -55.72 33.84
CA THR A 457 25.53 -55.71 33.66
C THR A 457 24.80 -54.71 34.60
N SER A 458 23.64 -54.15 34.18
CA SER A 458 22.38 -53.84 34.94
C SER A 458 22.42 -53.04 36.29
N GLU A 459 21.44 -52.23 36.73
CA GLU A 459 20.01 -51.99 36.39
C GLU A 459 19.66 -50.48 36.48
N SER A 460 18.45 -50.08 36.05
CA SER A 460 17.92 -48.70 36.16
C SER A 460 16.56 -48.64 36.87
N THR A 461 16.26 -47.48 37.47
CA THR A 461 14.90 -46.96 37.71
C THR A 461 14.85 -45.53 37.21
#